data_AF-A0AAE4D2A8-F1
#
_entry.id   AF-A0AAE4D2A8-F1
#
_cell.length_a   1.000
_cell.length_b   1.000
_cell.length_c   1.000
_cell.angle_alpha   90.00
_cell.angle_beta   90.00
_cell.angle_gamma   90.00
#
_symmetry.space_group_name_H-M   'P 1'
#
loop_
_entity.id
_entity.type
_entity.pdbx_description
1 polymer ?
#
loop_
_entity_poly.entity_id
_entity_poly.type
_entity_poly.pdbx_seq_one_letter_code
_entity_poly.pdbx_strand_id
1 'polypeptide(L)'
;AGAPGGASAGARGTAAGEPAATLAGADELTAREREVCRLVAGGATNREIAEALFLSPRTVEHHLRLAYRKLGVRSRTELVRDWTG
;
A
#
# COMPACT_ATOMS: atom_id res chain seq x y z
N ALA A 1 11.74 -1.07 -23.44
CA ALA A 1 10.92 0.12 -23.73
C ALA A 1 9.62 0.00 -22.94
N GLY A 2 9.22 1.04 -22.21
CA GLY A 2 8.05 1.05 -21.32
C GLY A 2 8.18 2.13 -20.24
N ALA A 3 8.15 3.39 -20.71
CA ALA A 3 8.03 4.71 -20.07
C ALA A 3 8.39 4.98 -18.58
N PRO A 4 8.96 6.18 -18.28
CA PRO A 4 9.20 6.71 -16.93
C PRO A 4 8.00 7.52 -16.37
N GLY A 5 7.91 7.64 -15.04
CA GLY A 5 6.99 8.55 -14.33
C GLY A 5 6.91 8.13 -12.86
N GLY A 6 7.24 8.94 -11.85
CA GLY A 6 7.16 10.39 -11.74
C GLY A 6 6.06 10.70 -10.73
N ALA A 7 6.44 11.11 -9.51
CA ALA A 7 5.74 12.08 -8.64
C ALA A 7 6.08 11.83 -7.15
N SER A 8 7.05 12.59 -6.67
CA SER A 8 6.96 13.16 -5.32
C SER A 8 5.82 14.18 -5.35
N ALA A 9 4.80 14.01 -4.52
CA ALA A 9 3.78 15.03 -4.31
C ALA A 9 3.28 14.94 -2.86
N GLY A 10 3.72 15.89 -2.03
CA GLY A 10 3.04 16.20 -0.80
C GLY A 10 1.71 16.88 -1.11
N ALA A 11 0.65 16.50 -0.40
CA ALA A 11 -0.55 17.31 -0.29
C ALA A 11 -1.28 16.96 1.02
N ARG A 12 -1.63 18.03 1.76
CA ARG A 12 -2.53 18.06 2.90
C ARG A 12 -3.88 17.42 2.54
N GLY A 13 -4.43 16.66 3.48
CA GLY A 13 -5.69 15.95 3.32
C GLY A 13 -6.93 16.82 3.37
N THR A 14 -8.05 16.19 3.00
CA THR A 14 -9.38 16.34 3.62
C THR A 14 -10.14 15.01 3.46
N ALA A 15 -11.05 14.77 4.41
CA ALA A 15 -11.58 13.48 4.83
C ALA A 15 -12.58 12.78 3.87
N ALA A 16 -12.50 11.45 3.85
CA ALA A 16 -13.67 10.58 3.85
C ALA A 16 -13.30 9.34 4.67
N GLY A 17 -14.06 9.09 5.74
CA GLY A 17 -13.78 8.03 6.71
C GLY A 17 -13.80 6.65 6.08
N GLU A 18 -12.64 6.01 6.07
CA GLU A 18 -12.50 4.57 5.94
C GLU A 18 -11.97 4.05 7.27
N PRO A 19 -12.33 2.82 7.70
CA PRO A 19 -11.99 2.31 9.03
C PRO A 19 -10.50 2.53 9.29
N ALA A 20 -10.22 3.40 10.26
CA ALA A 20 -8.88 3.83 10.59
C ALA A 20 -8.06 2.59 10.94
N ALA A 21 -7.15 2.21 10.04
CA ALA A 21 -6.27 1.09 10.27
C ALA A 21 -5.49 1.34 11.57
N THR A 22 -5.61 0.41 12.52
CA THR A 22 -5.04 0.44 13.88
C THR A 22 -3.50 0.47 13.90
N LEU A 23 -2.86 0.46 12.73
CA LEU A 23 -1.42 0.53 12.54
C LEU A 23 -0.88 1.94 12.79
N ALA A 24 -0.05 2.08 13.83
CA ALA A 24 0.85 3.22 13.97
C ALA A 24 1.71 3.33 12.70
N GLY A 25 1.51 4.39 11.91
CA GLY A 25 2.18 4.61 10.61
C GLY A 25 1.28 4.46 9.37
N ALA A 26 0.02 4.03 9.50
CA ALA A 26 -0.91 3.98 8.35
C ALA A 26 -1.25 5.37 7.78
N ASP A 27 -1.13 6.42 8.59
CA ASP A 27 -1.29 7.81 8.17
C ASP A 27 -0.12 8.28 7.28
N GLU A 28 1.08 7.74 7.50
CA GLU A 28 2.31 8.07 6.73
C GLU A 28 2.36 7.39 5.35
N LEU A 29 1.43 6.46 5.09
CA LEU A 29 1.28 5.85 3.78
C LEU A 29 0.73 6.86 2.78
N THR A 30 1.35 6.88 1.61
CA THR A 30 0.76 7.49 0.43
C THR A 30 -0.55 6.77 0.08
N ALA A 31 -1.43 7.45 -0.66
CA ALA A 31 -2.68 6.84 -1.14
C ALA A 31 -2.42 5.50 -1.85
N ARG A 32 -1.35 5.42 -2.65
CA ARG A 32 -1.02 4.22 -3.42
C ARG A 32 -0.51 3.07 -2.56
N GLU A 33 0.36 3.35 -1.59
CA GLU A 33 0.81 2.34 -0.63
C GLU A 33 -0.37 1.80 0.20
N ARG A 34 -1.26 2.69 0.66
CA ARG A 34 -2.46 2.32 1.42
C ARG A 34 -3.38 1.41 0.61
N GLU A 35 -3.63 1.74 -0.65
CA GLU A 35 -4.48 0.95 -1.54
C GLU A 35 -3.90 -0.45 -1.79
N VAL A 36 -2.58 -0.54 -2.03
CA VAL A 36 -1.88 -1.81 -2.15
C VAL A 36 -1.98 -2.63 -0.85
N CYS A 37 -1.71 -2.02 0.31
CA CYS A 37 -1.83 -2.69 1.62
C CYS A 37 -3.24 -3.20 1.89
N ARG A 38 -4.27 -2.42 1.54
CA ARG A 38 -5.67 -2.83 1.69
C ARG A 38 -6.00 -4.07 0.89
N LEU A 39 -5.57 -4.12 -0.37
CA LEU A 39 -5.79 -5.29 -1.22
C LEU A 39 -5.02 -6.52 -0.70
N VAL A 40 -3.80 -6.33 -0.18
CA VAL A 40 -3.04 -7.40 0.47
C VAL A 40 -3.76 -7.93 1.70
N ALA A 41 -4.26 -7.05 2.57
CA ALA A 41 -5.05 -7.42 3.74
C ALA A 41 -6.34 -8.17 3.36
N GLY A 42 -6.94 -7.80 2.21
CA GLY A 42 -8.06 -8.53 1.60
C GLY A 42 -7.68 -9.87 0.93
N GLY A 43 -6.41 -10.28 0.96
CA GLY A 43 -5.95 -11.56 0.45
C GLY A 43 -5.43 -11.56 -0.99
N ALA A 44 -5.46 -10.43 -1.70
CA ALA A 44 -5.07 -10.36 -3.12
C ALA A 44 -3.57 -10.57 -3.34
N THR A 45 -3.19 -11.37 -4.33
CA THR A 45 -1.79 -11.57 -4.73
C THR A 45 -1.22 -10.34 -5.43
N ASN A 46 0.11 -10.22 -5.52
CA ASN A 46 0.75 -9.10 -6.24
C ASN A 46 0.33 -9.01 -7.71
N ARG A 47 -0.04 -10.13 -8.33
CA ARG A 47 -0.52 -10.18 -9.71
C ARG A 47 -1.94 -9.61 -9.82
N GLU A 48 -2.84 -10.04 -8.96
CA GLU A 48 -4.21 -9.52 -8.91
C GLU A 48 -4.23 -8.02 -8.56
N ILE A 49 -3.36 -7.60 -7.64
CA ILE A 49 -3.19 -6.17 -7.30
C ILE A 49 -2.66 -5.41 -8.50
N ALA A 50 -1.67 -5.95 -9.21
CA ALA A 50 -1.12 -5.33 -10.40
C ALA A 50 -2.21 -5.15 -11.48
N GLU A 51 -3.06 -6.15 -11.67
CA GLU A 51 -4.19 -6.08 -12.61
C GLU A 51 -5.24 -5.05 -12.15
N ALA A 52 -5.69 -5.12 -10.89
CA ALA A 52 -6.68 -4.22 -10.32
C ALA A 52 -6.25 -2.75 -10.35
N LEU A 53 -4.95 -2.50 -10.21
CA LEU A 53 -4.37 -1.18 -10.11
C LEU A 53 -3.70 -0.70 -11.40
N PHE A 54 -3.74 -1.49 -12.48
CA PHE A 54 -3.07 -1.23 -13.76
C PHE A 54 -1.55 -0.97 -13.61
N LEU A 55 -0.88 -1.80 -12.82
CA LEU A 55 0.56 -1.75 -12.54
C LEU A 55 1.28 -3.02 -13.02
N SER A 56 2.61 -3.00 -12.94
CA SER A 56 3.39 -4.24 -12.98
C SER A 56 3.48 -4.87 -11.58
N PRO A 57 3.60 -6.21 -11.47
CA PRO A 57 3.84 -6.88 -10.18
C PRO A 57 5.08 -6.34 -9.45
N ARG A 58 6.13 -5.98 -10.19
CA ARG A 58 7.36 -5.38 -9.65
C ARG A 58 7.11 -4.00 -9.03
N THR A 59 6.18 -3.22 -9.59
CA THR A 59 5.77 -1.93 -9.03
C THR A 59 4.98 -2.13 -7.74
N VAL A 60 4.12 -3.16 -7.69
CA VAL A 60 3.40 -3.53 -6.46
C VAL A 60 4.38 -3.93 -5.36
N GLU A 61 5.38 -4.77 -5.66
CA GLU A 61 6.45 -5.12 -4.70
C GLU A 61 7.21 -3.88 -4.20
N HIS A 62 7.46 -2.91 -5.08
CA HIS A 62 8.11 -1.67 -4.69
C HIS A 62 7.26 -0.88 -3.68
N HIS A 63 5.96 -0.69 -3.97
CA HIS A 63 5.05 -0.02 -3.03
C HIS A 63 4.94 -0.78 -1.70
N LEU A 64 4.87 -2.11 -1.73
CA LEU A 64 4.86 -2.92 -0.51
C LEU A 64 6.13 -2.72 0.32
N ARG A 65 7.30 -2.68 -0.31
CA ARG A 65 8.56 -2.44 0.41
C ARG A 65 8.56 -1.09 1.13
N LEU A 66 8.08 -0.04 0.47
CA LEU A 66 7.98 1.28 1.08
C LEU A 66 6.96 1.30 2.22
N ALA A 67 5.79 0.69 2.01
CA ALA A 67 4.76 0.56 3.03
C ALA A 67 5.24 -0.23 4.25
N TYR A 68 5.91 -1.37 4.05
CA TYR A 68 6.49 -2.18 5.12
C TYR A 68 7.45 -1.39 5.99
N ARG A 69 8.34 -0.60 5.36
CA ARG A 69 9.28 0.23 6.09
C ARG A 69 8.58 1.31 6.94
N LYS A 70 7.48 1.88 6.45
CA LYS A 70 6.70 2.90 7.17
C LYS A 70 5.87 2.31 8.31
N LEU A 71 5.27 1.16 8.07
CA LEU A 71 4.43 0.44 9.05
C LEU A 71 5.25 -0.36 10.08
N GLY A 72 6.57 -0.50 9.86
CA GLY A 72 7.43 -1.32 10.71
C GLY A 72 7.25 -2.83 10.55
N VAL A 73 6.41 -3.28 9.62
CA VAL A 73 6.14 -4.70 9.37
C VAL A 73 7.22 -5.33 8.48
N ARG A 74 7.46 -6.63 8.66
CA ARG A 74 8.54 -7.34 7.95
C ARG A 74 8.04 -8.33 6.92
N SER A 75 6.75 -8.67 6.96
CA SER A 75 6.17 -9.69 6.09
C SER A 75 4.74 -9.37 5.69
N ARG A 76 4.29 -10.01 4.61
CA ARG A 76 2.90 -9.96 4.16
C ARG A 76 1.95 -10.48 5.24
N THR A 77 2.30 -11.57 5.92
CA THR A 77 1.47 -12.15 6.97
C THR A 77 1.35 -11.21 8.16
N GLU A 78 2.45 -10.57 8.56
CA GLU A 78 2.45 -9.53 9.59
C GLU A 78 1.58 -8.35 9.18
N LEU A 79 1.75 -7.82 7.95
CA LEU A 79 0.86 -6.80 7.41
C LEU A 79 -0.62 -7.20 7.53
N VAL A 80 -1.00 -8.41 7.08
CA VAL A 80 -2.41 -8.86 7.12
C VAL A 80 -2.93 -8.94 8.56
N ARG A 81 -2.13 -9.46 9.49
CA ARG A 81 -2.48 -9.58 10.91
C ARG A 81 -2.69 -8.21 11.55
N ASP A 82 -1.74 -7.30 11.36
CA ASP A 82 -1.75 -5.99 12.01
C ASP A 82 -2.70 -5.00 11.31
N TRP A 83 -3.04 -5.22 10.04
CA TRP A 83 -4.02 -4.41 9.29
C TRP A 83 -5.48 -4.73 9.65
N THR A 84 -5.76 -5.97 10.03
CA THR A 84 -7.11 -6.44 10.36
C THR A 84 -7.38 -6.39 11.87
N GLY A 85 -6.33 -6.30 12.68
CA GLY A 85 -6.37 -6.30 14.14
C GLY A 85 -6.53 -4.94 14.80
#